data_AF-A0A838NY89-F1
#
_entry.id   AF-A0A838NY89-F1
#
_cell.length_a   1.000
_cell.length_b   1.000
_cell.length_c   1.000
_cell.angle_alpha   90.00
_cell.angle_beta   90.00
_cell.angle_gamma   90.00
#
_symmetry.space_group_name_H-M   'P 1'
#
loop_
_entity.id
_entity.type
_entity.pdbx_description
1 polymer ?
#
loop_
_entity_poly.entity_id
_entity_poly.type
_entity_poly.pdbx_seq_one_letter_code
_entity_poly.pdbx_strand_id
1 'polypeptide(L)'
;GEVTILSDRDLVFEQLRPTPPEFQLAGDAERVAITCAALGVDARQLDLPVPLDRTAYRRTLELLTRRGLIEKGKLTRYGREVEALPVERAWGELLVHADQELVPIVAVCSNIDSLHRMTREERDLHGVAVSGSDHLTAYNLYAEAVNQHGYLGEVYGLPRHLFEEGLADWAERRGVLLKAIEDTALGTASVYRSLELPLPKQLPYASKELRKQWAELLVRFMPFDLVIDEHTADGQEARVSKTSVAGSWGAVAGNLRFFSDRFGVPRAGIEGTTLSYDLIREHAGSGPPKVVLIGGRKQQRLAVERRRSYFGFELDAELEPLDGEIPAELRRAAQDVMTDALLAGETAHPDQNRLRRTLAEMDDLWRRSGGTLTVAAPDVLRSKIYLQLDDVASWEDFLRTRIVLEGPETVDEETRARLAALPSVLRIRGDAAPIDYEVEDGEGVARVRLREGQARRLRSDEIILFDRPLRFALQRGRHPPILAGSIPELHEILRRGAKQEGKPRKHHRTGRRR
;
A
#
# COMPACT_ATOMS: atom_id res chain seq x y z
N GLY A 1 3.43 -49.54 -24.88
CA GLY A 1 3.42 -48.09 -25.08
C GLY A 1 4.79 -47.57 -24.73
N GLU A 2 5.28 -46.58 -25.48
CA GLU A 2 6.57 -45.92 -25.25
C GLU A 2 6.29 -44.54 -24.64
N VAL A 3 7.09 -44.15 -23.65
CA VAL A 3 6.99 -42.84 -22.98
C VAL A 3 8.33 -42.13 -23.15
N THR A 4 8.31 -40.99 -23.84
CA THR A 4 9.50 -40.16 -24.05
C THR A 4 9.41 -38.92 -23.17
N ILE A 5 10.42 -38.70 -22.32
CA ILE A 5 10.49 -37.55 -21.40
C ILE A 5 11.52 -36.58 -21.97
N LEU A 6 11.08 -35.37 -22.33
CA LEU A 6 11.94 -34.29 -22.82
C LEU A 6 12.33 -33.39 -21.65
N SER A 7 13.58 -33.43 -21.24
CA SER A 7 14.13 -32.56 -20.20
C SER A 7 15.52 -32.09 -20.59
N ASP A 8 15.85 -30.86 -20.20
CA ASP A 8 17.19 -30.27 -20.23
C ASP A 8 18.05 -30.69 -19.03
N ARG A 9 17.45 -31.37 -18.05
CA ARG A 9 18.12 -31.89 -16.86
C ARG A 9 18.67 -33.28 -17.14
N ASP A 10 19.86 -33.56 -16.60
CA ASP A 10 20.44 -34.90 -16.60
C ASP A 10 19.69 -35.76 -15.56
N LEU A 11 18.63 -36.43 -16.01
CA LEU A 11 17.74 -37.23 -15.16
C LEU A 11 18.25 -38.67 -15.07
N VAL A 12 18.92 -38.98 -13.97
CA VAL A 12 19.25 -40.38 -13.62
C VAL A 12 18.04 -41.00 -12.93
N PHE A 13 17.20 -41.71 -13.68
CA PHE A 13 15.92 -42.26 -13.19
C PHE A 13 16.07 -43.12 -11.92
N GLU A 14 17.16 -43.88 -11.83
CA GLU A 14 17.47 -44.75 -10.69
C GLU A 14 17.73 -43.98 -9.38
N GLN A 15 18.07 -42.68 -9.48
CA GLN A 15 18.35 -41.80 -8.35
C GLN A 15 17.15 -40.94 -7.96
N LEU A 16 16.09 -40.93 -8.77
CA LEU A 16 14.87 -40.19 -8.44
C LEU A 16 14.22 -40.82 -7.21
N ARG A 17 14.04 -40.02 -6.16
CA ARG A 17 13.29 -40.43 -4.97
C ARG A 17 11.94 -39.73 -5.00
N PRO A 18 10.82 -40.46 -4.83
CA PRO A 18 9.55 -39.82 -4.61
C PRO A 18 9.67 -38.99 -3.32
N THR A 19 9.61 -37.67 -3.46
CA THR A 19 9.42 -36.79 -2.32
C THR A 19 7.93 -36.75 -2.01
N PRO A 20 7.54 -36.58 -0.74
CA PRO A 20 6.19 -36.16 -0.43
C PRO A 20 5.87 -34.94 -1.30
N PRO A 21 4.76 -34.92 -2.04
CA PRO A 21 4.31 -33.70 -2.69
C PRO A 21 4.27 -32.58 -1.65
N GLU A 22 4.84 -31.42 -1.97
CA GLU A 22 4.65 -30.21 -1.17
C GLU A 22 3.20 -29.76 -1.32
N PHE A 23 2.29 -30.45 -0.63
CA PHE A 23 0.95 -29.94 -0.40
C PHE A 23 1.08 -28.90 0.71
N GLN A 24 1.09 -27.63 0.34
CA GLN A 24 0.53 -26.63 1.23
C GLN A 24 -0.99 -26.77 1.15
N LEU A 25 -1.73 -26.42 2.21
CA LEU A 25 -3.17 -26.10 2.04
C LEU A 25 -3.36 -24.87 1.10
N ALA A 26 -2.27 -24.30 0.57
CA ALA A 26 -2.21 -23.20 -0.40
C ALA A 26 -2.50 -23.72 -1.82
N GLY A 27 -3.32 -23.05 -2.63
CA GLY A 27 -3.30 -21.60 -2.82
C GLY A 27 -4.61 -20.85 -2.57
N ASP A 28 -5.59 -21.44 -1.88
CA ASP A 28 -6.87 -20.76 -1.64
C ASP A 28 -7.17 -20.60 -0.13
N ALA A 29 -6.47 -19.65 0.50
CA ALA A 29 -6.72 -19.27 1.89
C ALA A 29 -8.17 -18.79 2.11
N GLU A 30 -8.81 -18.26 1.07
CA GLU A 30 -10.20 -17.81 1.07
C GLU A 30 -11.19 -18.97 1.22
N ARG A 31 -11.04 -20.03 0.43
CA ARG A 31 -11.86 -21.25 0.58
C ARG A 31 -11.72 -21.87 1.96
N VAL A 32 -10.50 -21.92 2.50
CA VAL A 32 -10.24 -22.43 3.85
C VAL A 32 -10.96 -21.57 4.90
N ALA A 33 -10.85 -20.24 4.80
CA ALA A 33 -11.48 -19.31 5.73
C ALA A 33 -13.01 -19.42 5.72
N ILE A 34 -13.64 -19.48 4.54
CA ILE A 34 -15.08 -19.63 4.40
C ILE A 34 -15.55 -20.98 4.93
N THR A 35 -14.86 -22.07 4.60
CA THR A 35 -15.22 -23.42 5.08
C THR A 35 -15.14 -23.49 6.60
N CYS A 36 -14.08 -22.93 7.19
CA CYS A 36 -13.93 -22.85 8.65
C CYS A 36 -15.04 -22.01 9.28
N ALA A 37 -15.39 -20.87 8.69
CA ALA A 37 -16.48 -20.03 9.17
C ALA A 37 -17.87 -20.68 9.03
N ALA A 38 -18.09 -21.51 8.00
CA ALA A 38 -19.32 -22.29 7.83
C ALA A 38 -19.47 -23.33 8.94
N LEU A 39 -18.36 -23.95 9.34
CA LEU A 39 -18.30 -24.93 10.43
C LEU A 39 -18.20 -24.28 11.83
N GLY A 40 -17.92 -22.98 11.90
CA GLY A 40 -17.73 -22.25 13.16
C GLY A 40 -16.44 -22.63 13.90
N VAL A 41 -15.39 -22.98 13.16
CA VAL A 41 -14.06 -23.34 13.68
C VAL A 41 -13.00 -22.36 13.18
N ASP A 42 -11.86 -22.28 13.87
CA ASP A 42 -10.70 -21.50 13.44
C ASP A 42 -9.59 -22.43 12.96
N ALA A 43 -9.14 -22.27 11.70
CA ALA A 43 -8.13 -23.14 11.11
C ALA A 43 -6.81 -23.16 11.90
N ARG A 44 -6.51 -22.10 12.66
CA ARG A 44 -5.30 -22.00 13.48
C ARG A 44 -5.32 -22.91 14.71
N GLN A 45 -6.50 -23.38 15.08
CA GLN A 45 -6.74 -24.27 16.22
C GLN A 45 -6.88 -25.74 15.78
N LEU A 46 -6.92 -25.99 14.47
CA LEU A 46 -7.04 -27.34 13.91
C LEU A 46 -5.68 -27.99 13.75
N ASP A 47 -5.62 -29.29 13.99
CA ASP A 47 -4.49 -30.14 13.62
C ASP A 47 -4.61 -30.48 12.13
N LEU A 48 -4.04 -29.62 11.28
CA LEU A 48 -4.11 -29.78 9.83
C LEU A 48 -2.99 -30.70 9.34
N PRO A 49 -3.28 -31.62 8.39
CA PRO A 49 -2.28 -32.54 7.85
C PRO A 49 -1.15 -31.83 7.09
N VAL A 50 -1.36 -30.55 6.74
CA VAL A 50 -0.39 -29.72 6.04
C VAL A 50 -0.31 -28.32 6.68
N PRO A 51 0.84 -27.64 6.59
CA PRO A 51 1.01 -26.31 7.19
C PRO A 51 0.04 -25.28 6.62
N LEU A 52 -0.57 -24.50 7.51
CA LEU A 52 -1.37 -23.32 7.17
C LEU A 52 -0.45 -22.10 7.06
N ASP A 53 -0.52 -21.37 5.95
CA ASP A 53 0.00 -20.00 5.91
C ASP A 53 -0.89 -19.10 6.78
N ARG A 54 -0.44 -18.89 8.03
CA ARG A 54 -1.16 -18.10 9.03
C ARG A 54 -1.28 -16.63 8.65
N THR A 55 -0.37 -16.10 7.84
CA THR A 55 -0.40 -14.70 7.42
C THR A 55 -1.43 -14.50 6.32
N ALA A 56 -1.40 -15.34 5.29
CA ALA A 56 -2.41 -15.33 4.23
C ALA A 56 -3.82 -15.55 4.82
N TYR A 57 -3.99 -16.57 5.67
CA TYR A 57 -5.26 -16.88 6.32
C TYR A 57 -5.82 -15.71 7.14
N ARG A 58 -4.99 -15.02 7.92
CA ARG A 58 -5.40 -13.85 8.71
C ARG A 58 -5.85 -12.69 7.81
N ARG A 59 -5.08 -12.38 6.76
CA ARG A 59 -5.45 -11.32 5.80
C ARG A 59 -6.79 -11.61 5.12
N THR A 60 -7.01 -12.86 4.75
CA THR A 60 -8.27 -13.34 4.20
C THR A 60 -9.41 -13.19 5.20
N LEU A 61 -9.24 -13.61 6.46
CA LEU A 61 -10.27 -13.42 7.49
C LEU A 61 -10.61 -11.93 7.70
N GLU A 62 -9.59 -11.07 7.76
CA GLU A 62 -9.79 -9.61 7.86
C GLU A 62 -10.54 -9.05 6.64
N LEU A 63 -10.24 -9.54 5.43
CA LEU A 63 -10.96 -9.18 4.22
C LEU A 63 -12.43 -9.63 4.29
N LEU A 64 -12.69 -10.91 4.53
CA LEU A 64 -14.04 -11.48 4.58
C LEU A 64 -14.89 -10.87 5.70
N THR A 65 -14.29 -10.52 6.84
CA THR A 65 -14.98 -9.80 7.91
C THR A 65 -15.28 -8.36 7.54
N ARG A 66 -14.33 -7.62 6.93
CA ARG A 66 -14.59 -6.25 6.44
C ARG A 66 -15.69 -6.21 5.39
N ARG A 67 -15.76 -7.25 4.53
CA ARG A 67 -16.81 -7.42 3.52
C ARG A 67 -18.15 -7.91 4.10
N GLY A 68 -18.21 -8.23 5.40
CA GLY A 68 -19.44 -8.67 6.06
C GLY A 68 -19.85 -10.12 5.79
N LEU A 69 -19.00 -10.95 5.19
CA LEU A 69 -19.28 -12.39 5.00
C LEU A 69 -19.09 -13.18 6.29
N ILE A 70 -18.14 -12.78 7.14
CA ILE A 70 -17.80 -13.46 8.39
C ILE A 70 -17.92 -12.49 9.57
N GLU A 71 -18.65 -12.90 10.61
CA GLU A 71 -18.71 -12.21 11.89
C GLU A 71 -18.43 -13.20 13.02
N LYS A 72 -17.54 -12.83 13.96
CA LYS A 72 -17.19 -13.65 15.14
C LYS A 72 -16.83 -15.11 14.78
N GLY A 73 -16.09 -15.29 13.69
CA GLY A 73 -15.64 -16.60 13.21
C GLY A 73 -16.73 -17.47 12.58
N LYS A 74 -17.90 -16.91 12.25
CA LYS A 74 -19.01 -17.61 11.59
C LYS A 74 -19.49 -16.87 10.35
N LEU A 75 -20.05 -17.60 9.39
CA LEU A 75 -20.74 -16.97 8.26
C LEU A 75 -21.94 -16.15 8.74
N THR A 76 -22.04 -14.92 8.23
CA THR A 76 -23.22 -14.08 8.38
C THR A 76 -24.37 -14.62 7.51
N ARG A 77 -25.56 -14.00 7.59
CA ARG A 77 -26.63 -14.31 6.64
C ARG A 77 -26.18 -14.06 5.19
N TYR A 78 -25.57 -12.90 4.95
CA TYR A 78 -25.01 -12.54 3.66
C TYR A 78 -23.95 -13.55 3.20
N GLY A 79 -23.00 -13.92 4.06
CA GLY A 79 -21.98 -14.92 3.74
C GLY A 79 -22.54 -16.29 3.38
N ARG A 80 -23.65 -16.71 4.01
CA ARG A 80 -24.35 -17.96 3.66
C ARG A 80 -25.06 -17.88 2.31
N GLU A 81 -25.67 -16.74 1.99
CA GLU A 81 -26.32 -16.53 0.69
C GLU A 81 -25.29 -16.55 -0.46
N VAL A 82 -24.12 -15.93 -0.26
CA VAL A 82 -23.02 -15.96 -1.23
C VAL A 82 -22.47 -17.37 -1.42
N GLU A 83 -22.19 -18.10 -0.33
CA GLU A 83 -21.59 -19.45 -0.38
C GLU A 83 -22.56 -20.52 -0.92
N ALA A 84 -23.87 -20.25 -0.90
CA ALA A 84 -24.86 -21.16 -1.50
C ALA A 84 -24.83 -21.17 -3.03
N LEU A 85 -24.22 -20.17 -3.66
CA LEU A 85 -24.17 -20.03 -5.11
C LEU A 85 -23.03 -20.86 -5.71
N PRO A 86 -23.23 -21.55 -6.85
CA PRO A 86 -22.26 -22.46 -7.44
C PRO A 86 -21.22 -21.72 -8.30
N VAL A 87 -20.64 -20.64 -7.77
CA VAL A 87 -19.68 -19.77 -8.46
C VAL A 87 -18.57 -19.34 -7.50
N GLU A 88 -17.48 -18.78 -8.03
CA GLU A 88 -16.50 -18.14 -7.17
C GLU A 88 -17.14 -17.02 -6.34
N ARG A 89 -16.67 -16.85 -5.11
CA ARG A 89 -17.24 -15.93 -4.13
C ARG A 89 -17.44 -14.52 -4.68
N ALA A 90 -16.46 -13.98 -5.41
CA ALA A 90 -16.54 -12.64 -5.95
C ALA A 90 -17.77 -12.45 -6.85
N TRP A 91 -18.09 -13.45 -7.67
CA TRP A 91 -19.29 -13.50 -8.47
C TRP A 91 -20.56 -13.75 -7.65
N GLY A 92 -20.47 -14.58 -6.61
CA GLY A 92 -21.57 -14.81 -5.68
C GLY A 92 -22.03 -13.52 -4.99
N GLU A 93 -21.09 -12.67 -4.58
CA GLU A 93 -21.40 -11.33 -4.03
C GLU A 93 -22.13 -10.45 -5.05
N LEU A 94 -21.68 -10.44 -6.32
CA LEU A 94 -22.38 -9.70 -7.36
C LEU A 94 -23.78 -10.25 -7.62
N LEU A 95 -23.97 -11.57 -7.62
CA LEU A 95 -25.28 -12.21 -7.83
C LEU A 95 -26.27 -11.88 -6.72
N VAL A 96 -25.83 -11.91 -5.45
CA VAL A 96 -26.68 -11.55 -4.30
C VAL A 96 -27.14 -10.09 -4.37
N HIS A 97 -26.35 -9.22 -4.99
CA HIS A 97 -26.64 -7.79 -5.11
C HIS A 97 -27.16 -7.34 -6.48
N ALA A 98 -27.21 -8.22 -7.47
CA ALA A 98 -27.64 -7.88 -8.82
C ALA A 98 -29.15 -7.66 -8.87
N ASP A 99 -29.56 -6.54 -9.48
CA ASP A 99 -30.95 -6.34 -9.88
C ASP A 99 -31.35 -7.39 -10.93
N GLN A 100 -32.66 -7.67 -11.04
CA GLN A 100 -33.21 -8.73 -11.90
C GLN A 100 -32.74 -8.61 -13.37
N GLU A 101 -32.57 -7.38 -13.87
CA GLU A 101 -32.09 -7.11 -15.23
C GLU A 101 -30.62 -7.49 -15.45
N LEU A 102 -29.80 -7.46 -14.39
CA LEU A 102 -28.38 -7.80 -14.44
C LEU A 102 -28.09 -9.29 -14.18
N VAL A 103 -29.03 -10.03 -13.58
CA VAL A 103 -28.86 -11.47 -13.29
C VAL A 103 -28.33 -12.26 -14.50
N PRO A 104 -28.86 -12.10 -15.74
CA PRO A 104 -28.31 -12.80 -16.90
C PRO A 104 -26.83 -12.50 -17.15
N ILE A 105 -26.42 -11.24 -17.00
CA ILE A 105 -25.04 -10.81 -17.19
C ILE A 105 -24.13 -11.46 -16.14
N VAL A 106 -24.48 -11.33 -14.86
CA VAL A 106 -23.65 -11.85 -13.77
C VAL A 106 -23.58 -13.38 -13.81
N ALA A 107 -24.71 -14.05 -14.07
CA ALA A 107 -24.79 -15.52 -14.16
C ALA A 107 -23.99 -16.10 -15.33
N VAL A 108 -23.88 -15.38 -16.45
CA VAL A 108 -23.04 -15.81 -17.58
C VAL A 108 -21.58 -15.50 -17.30
N CYS A 109 -21.25 -14.26 -16.91
CA CYS A 109 -19.85 -13.85 -16.66
C CYS A 109 -19.17 -14.69 -15.58
N SER A 110 -19.92 -15.08 -14.53
CA SER A 110 -19.41 -15.94 -13.45
C SER A 110 -18.99 -17.35 -13.88
N ASN A 111 -19.37 -17.77 -15.09
CA ASN A 111 -19.03 -19.07 -15.68
C ASN A 111 -18.07 -18.94 -16.88
N ILE A 112 -17.49 -17.76 -17.09
CA ILE A 112 -16.46 -17.51 -18.11
C ILE A 112 -15.15 -17.13 -17.40
N ASP A 113 -14.12 -17.97 -17.56
CA ASP A 113 -12.80 -17.73 -16.95
C ASP A 113 -12.21 -16.35 -17.30
N SER A 114 -12.18 -16.04 -18.60
CA SER A 114 -11.90 -14.71 -19.14
C SER A 114 -12.11 -14.65 -20.65
N LEU A 115 -12.23 -13.43 -21.20
CA LEU A 115 -12.33 -13.22 -22.64
C LEU A 115 -11.14 -13.82 -23.41
N HIS A 116 -9.93 -13.73 -22.85
CA HIS A 116 -8.74 -14.31 -23.46
C HIS A 116 -8.82 -15.84 -23.58
N ARG A 117 -9.30 -16.54 -22.55
CA ARG A 117 -9.43 -18.01 -22.60
C ARG A 117 -10.62 -18.47 -23.45
N MET A 118 -11.64 -17.64 -23.58
CA MET A 118 -12.82 -17.92 -24.40
C MET A 118 -12.53 -17.79 -25.91
N THR A 119 -11.54 -16.97 -26.29
CA THR A 119 -11.29 -16.60 -27.69
C THR A 119 -9.93 -17.09 -28.19
N ARG A 120 -9.83 -17.30 -29.50
CA ARG A 120 -8.58 -17.57 -30.21
C ARG A 120 -7.84 -16.25 -30.49
N GLU A 121 -6.58 -16.34 -30.89
CA GLU A 121 -5.78 -15.17 -31.27
C GLU A 121 -6.39 -14.42 -32.48
N GLU A 122 -6.81 -15.18 -33.49
CA GLU A 122 -7.64 -14.70 -34.59
C GLU A 122 -9.12 -14.78 -34.18
N ARG A 123 -9.70 -13.63 -33.78
CA ARG A 123 -11.09 -13.51 -33.32
C ARG A 123 -11.79 -12.33 -33.96
N ASP A 124 -13.08 -12.49 -34.26
CA ASP A 124 -13.95 -11.44 -34.79
C ASP A 124 -14.97 -10.99 -33.73
N LEU A 125 -14.68 -9.87 -33.08
CA LEU A 125 -15.52 -9.25 -32.06
C LEU A 125 -16.46 -8.16 -32.62
N HIS A 126 -16.59 -8.05 -33.96
CA HIS A 126 -17.44 -7.04 -34.56
C HIS A 126 -18.91 -7.19 -34.14
N GLY A 127 -19.52 -6.10 -33.70
CA GLY A 127 -20.92 -6.06 -33.26
C GLY A 127 -21.17 -6.55 -31.82
N VAL A 128 -20.22 -7.27 -31.20
CA VAL A 128 -20.36 -7.82 -29.84
C VAL A 128 -19.44 -7.15 -28.82
N ALA A 129 -18.35 -6.51 -29.27
CA ALA A 129 -17.39 -5.83 -28.41
C ALA A 129 -18.03 -4.70 -27.59
N VAL A 130 -17.78 -4.72 -26.29
CA VAL A 130 -18.11 -3.66 -25.34
C VAL A 130 -16.82 -2.96 -24.96
N SER A 131 -16.62 -1.76 -25.50
CA SER A 131 -15.45 -0.93 -25.19
C SER A 131 -15.27 -0.78 -23.68
N GLY A 132 -14.08 -1.10 -23.19
CA GLY A 132 -13.73 -1.01 -21.78
C GLY A 132 -14.19 -2.19 -20.92
N SER A 133 -14.78 -3.26 -21.47
CA SER A 133 -15.26 -4.37 -20.63
C SER A 133 -15.10 -5.75 -21.28
N ASP A 134 -14.15 -6.53 -20.75
CA ASP A 134 -13.97 -7.93 -21.08
C ASP A 134 -15.18 -8.76 -20.67
N HIS A 135 -15.70 -8.53 -19.46
CA HIS A 135 -16.87 -9.23 -18.92
C HIS A 135 -18.08 -9.09 -19.86
N LEU A 136 -18.42 -7.85 -20.25
CA LEU A 136 -19.60 -7.61 -21.09
C LEU A 136 -19.38 -8.03 -22.55
N THR A 137 -18.15 -8.04 -23.03
CA THR A 137 -17.81 -8.57 -24.35
C THR A 137 -17.97 -10.09 -24.39
N ALA A 138 -17.45 -10.79 -23.37
CA ALA A 138 -17.62 -12.24 -23.25
C ALA A 138 -19.10 -12.63 -23.07
N TYR A 139 -19.84 -11.87 -22.27
CA TYR A 139 -21.29 -11.99 -22.16
C TYR A 139 -22.00 -11.87 -23.52
N ASN A 140 -21.69 -10.83 -24.30
CA ASN A 140 -22.34 -10.63 -25.61
C ASN A 140 -22.04 -11.75 -26.60
N LEU A 141 -20.84 -12.34 -26.57
CA LEU A 141 -20.51 -13.52 -27.38
C LEU A 141 -21.41 -14.71 -27.01
N TYR A 142 -21.58 -14.97 -25.72
CA TYR A 142 -22.46 -16.05 -25.26
C TYR A 142 -23.94 -15.75 -25.56
N ALA A 143 -24.38 -14.51 -25.34
CA ALA A 143 -25.73 -14.08 -25.69
C ALA A 143 -26.03 -14.23 -27.19
N GLU A 144 -25.06 -13.90 -28.05
CA GLU A 144 -25.19 -14.11 -29.50
C GLU A 144 -25.33 -15.59 -29.84
N ALA A 145 -24.48 -16.46 -29.27
CA ALA A 145 -24.55 -17.91 -29.48
C ALA A 145 -25.92 -18.49 -29.08
N VAL A 146 -26.43 -18.11 -27.91
CA VAL A 146 -27.75 -18.55 -27.43
C VAL A 146 -28.87 -18.02 -28.33
N ASN A 147 -28.83 -16.74 -28.70
CA ASN A 147 -29.91 -16.12 -29.46
C ASN A 147 -29.98 -16.59 -30.93
N GLN A 148 -28.84 -16.95 -31.54
CA GLN A 148 -28.78 -17.37 -32.94
C GLN A 148 -28.82 -18.88 -33.14
N HIS A 149 -28.21 -19.64 -32.23
CA HIS A 149 -27.97 -21.08 -32.39
C HIS A 149 -28.47 -21.92 -31.21
N GLY A 150 -28.99 -21.27 -30.16
CA GLY A 150 -29.43 -21.91 -28.93
C GLY A 150 -30.93 -22.16 -28.89
N TYR A 151 -31.31 -23.21 -28.16
CA TYR A 151 -32.67 -23.47 -27.74
C TYR A 151 -32.69 -23.95 -26.29
N LEU A 152 -33.84 -23.79 -25.63
CA LEU A 152 -34.03 -24.31 -24.28
C LEU A 152 -34.40 -25.79 -24.37
N GLY A 153 -33.53 -26.65 -23.86
CA GLY A 153 -33.75 -28.09 -23.76
C GLY A 153 -33.56 -28.59 -22.33
N GLU A 154 -33.58 -29.91 -22.16
CA GLU A 154 -33.39 -30.56 -20.87
C GLU A 154 -32.27 -31.59 -20.92
N VAL A 155 -31.42 -31.60 -19.89
CA VAL A 155 -30.39 -32.63 -19.68
C VAL A 155 -30.59 -33.19 -18.29
N TYR A 156 -30.85 -34.50 -18.19
CA TYR A 156 -31.25 -35.16 -16.92
C TYR A 156 -32.48 -34.50 -16.25
N GLY A 157 -33.44 -34.01 -17.04
CA GLY A 157 -34.65 -33.35 -16.54
C GLY A 157 -34.43 -31.92 -16.03
N LEU A 158 -33.27 -31.32 -16.31
CA LEU A 158 -32.93 -29.97 -15.88
C LEU A 158 -32.79 -29.03 -17.10
N PRO A 159 -33.42 -27.83 -17.07
CA PRO A 159 -33.33 -26.87 -18.16
C PRO A 159 -31.89 -26.45 -18.46
N ARG A 160 -31.52 -26.39 -19.74
CA ARG A 160 -30.20 -25.97 -20.22
C ARG A 160 -30.30 -25.33 -21.60
N HIS A 161 -29.43 -24.38 -21.90
CA HIS A 161 -29.19 -23.98 -23.29
C HIS A 161 -28.48 -25.12 -24.02
N LEU A 162 -29.15 -25.66 -25.03
CA LEU A 162 -28.59 -26.59 -25.99
C LEU A 162 -28.42 -25.88 -27.32
N PHE A 163 -27.55 -26.40 -28.17
CA PHE A 163 -27.17 -25.71 -29.40
C PHE A 163 -27.30 -26.64 -30.61
N GLU A 164 -27.67 -26.04 -31.73
CA GLU A 164 -27.75 -26.70 -33.03
C GLU A 164 -26.37 -26.81 -33.69
N GLU A 165 -26.25 -27.64 -34.74
CA GLU A 165 -24.97 -27.88 -35.44
C GLU A 165 -24.29 -26.59 -35.95
N GLY A 166 -25.08 -25.56 -36.27
CA GLY A 166 -24.57 -24.26 -36.73
C GLY A 166 -23.69 -23.50 -35.73
N LEU A 167 -23.68 -23.90 -34.44
CA LEU A 167 -22.81 -23.27 -33.44
C LEU A 167 -21.32 -23.49 -33.74
N ALA A 168 -20.93 -24.65 -34.27
CA ALA A 168 -19.52 -24.94 -34.56
C ALA A 168 -18.96 -24.00 -35.63
N ASP A 169 -19.73 -23.78 -36.70
CA ASP A 169 -19.38 -22.84 -37.78
C ASP A 169 -19.39 -21.38 -37.30
N TRP A 170 -20.30 -21.02 -36.39
CA TRP A 170 -20.29 -19.72 -35.73
C TRP A 170 -19.02 -19.53 -34.88
N ALA A 171 -18.66 -20.54 -34.08
CA ALA A 171 -17.51 -20.49 -33.18
C ALA A 171 -16.20 -20.36 -33.95
N GLU A 172 -16.04 -21.10 -35.05
CA GLU A 172 -14.86 -21.00 -35.92
C GLU A 172 -14.76 -19.61 -36.55
N ARG A 173 -15.86 -19.08 -37.12
CA ARG A 173 -15.88 -17.73 -37.72
C ARG A 173 -15.60 -16.62 -36.72
N ARG A 174 -16.16 -16.72 -35.51
CA ARG A 174 -15.94 -15.74 -34.43
C ARG A 174 -14.58 -15.87 -33.76
N GLY A 175 -13.88 -17.00 -33.93
CA GLY A 175 -12.68 -17.31 -33.17
C GLY A 175 -12.99 -17.53 -31.68
N VAL A 176 -14.10 -18.22 -31.38
CA VAL A 176 -14.53 -18.57 -30.01
C VAL A 176 -14.35 -20.07 -29.80
N LEU A 177 -13.95 -20.48 -28.59
CA LEU A 177 -13.89 -21.89 -28.25
C LEU A 177 -15.29 -22.44 -28.01
N LEU A 178 -15.71 -23.41 -28.84
CA LEU A 178 -17.00 -24.10 -28.70
C LEU A 178 -17.21 -24.61 -27.26
N LYS A 179 -16.17 -25.22 -26.69
CA LYS A 179 -16.18 -25.76 -25.34
C LYS A 179 -16.47 -24.69 -24.27
N ALA A 180 -15.96 -23.47 -24.45
CA ALA A 180 -16.22 -22.38 -23.51
C ALA A 180 -17.72 -22.01 -23.49
N ILE A 181 -18.41 -22.04 -24.64
CA ILE A 181 -19.86 -21.80 -24.72
C ILE A 181 -20.64 -22.92 -24.03
N GLU A 182 -20.28 -24.18 -24.29
CA GLU A 182 -20.96 -25.33 -23.70
C GLU A 182 -20.82 -25.40 -22.18
N ASP A 183 -19.62 -25.09 -21.67
CA ASP A 183 -19.33 -25.05 -20.23
C ASP A 183 -20.03 -23.86 -19.56
N THR A 184 -20.04 -22.70 -20.20
CA THR A 184 -20.84 -21.54 -19.75
C THR A 184 -22.32 -21.90 -19.66
N ALA A 185 -22.86 -22.64 -20.64
CA ALA A 185 -24.25 -23.08 -20.61
C ALA A 185 -24.60 -24.02 -19.46
N LEU A 186 -23.67 -24.91 -19.08
CA LEU A 186 -23.83 -25.76 -17.90
C LEU A 186 -23.82 -24.92 -16.61
N GLY A 187 -22.84 -24.03 -16.50
CA GLY A 187 -22.64 -23.17 -15.34
C GLY A 187 -23.79 -22.20 -15.10
N THR A 188 -24.21 -21.48 -16.14
CA THR A 188 -25.35 -20.55 -16.09
C THR A 188 -26.63 -21.27 -15.66
N ALA A 189 -26.93 -22.46 -16.20
CA ALA A 189 -28.08 -23.25 -15.76
C ALA A 189 -28.02 -23.62 -14.27
N SER A 190 -26.83 -23.93 -13.76
CA SER A 190 -26.61 -24.19 -12.33
C SER A 190 -26.89 -22.96 -11.46
N VAL A 191 -26.46 -21.78 -11.90
CA VAL A 191 -26.73 -20.50 -11.21
C VAL A 191 -28.22 -20.20 -11.17
N TYR A 192 -28.92 -20.25 -12.30
CA TYR A 192 -30.36 -19.99 -12.37
C TYR A 192 -31.17 -20.93 -11.47
N ARG A 193 -30.80 -22.21 -11.42
CA ARG A 193 -31.41 -23.18 -10.52
C ARG A 193 -31.20 -22.83 -9.06
N SER A 194 -29.99 -22.40 -8.69
CA SER A 194 -29.65 -22.03 -7.30
C SER A 194 -30.34 -20.75 -6.86
N LEU A 195 -30.64 -19.85 -7.81
CA LEU A 195 -31.46 -18.65 -7.60
C LEU A 195 -32.97 -18.92 -7.65
N GLU A 196 -33.39 -20.16 -7.93
CA GLU A 196 -34.79 -20.55 -8.13
C GLU A 196 -35.50 -19.75 -9.24
N LEU A 197 -34.76 -19.39 -10.30
CA LEU A 197 -35.24 -18.62 -11.45
C LEU A 197 -35.34 -19.49 -12.71
N PRO A 198 -36.31 -19.23 -13.61
CA PRO A 198 -36.37 -19.88 -14.91
C PRO A 198 -35.21 -19.44 -15.80
N LEU A 199 -34.55 -20.39 -16.46
CA LEU A 199 -33.49 -20.10 -17.44
C LEU A 199 -34.13 -19.41 -18.67
N PRO A 200 -33.69 -18.19 -19.04
CA PRO A 200 -34.31 -17.43 -20.12
C PRO A 200 -33.95 -18.02 -21.49
N LYS A 201 -34.94 -18.18 -22.36
CA LYS A 201 -34.73 -18.70 -23.72
C LYS A 201 -33.86 -17.76 -24.59
N GLN A 202 -33.91 -16.46 -24.33
CA GLN A 202 -33.15 -15.43 -25.03
C GLN A 202 -32.46 -14.52 -24.01
N LEU A 203 -31.27 -14.07 -24.36
CA LEU A 203 -30.46 -13.21 -23.52
C LEU A 203 -30.41 -11.79 -24.10
N PRO A 204 -30.60 -10.73 -23.30
CA PRO A 204 -30.46 -9.36 -23.79
C PRO A 204 -28.99 -9.09 -24.13
N TYR A 205 -28.70 -8.33 -25.19
CA TYR A 205 -27.35 -7.79 -25.38
C TYR A 205 -27.05 -6.69 -24.34
N ALA A 206 -25.78 -6.50 -24.00
CA ALA A 206 -25.34 -5.44 -23.09
C ALA A 206 -25.57 -4.04 -23.70
N SER A 207 -26.77 -3.51 -23.47
CA SER A 207 -27.19 -2.15 -23.84
C SER A 207 -26.40 -1.09 -23.07
N LYS A 208 -26.59 0.19 -23.42
CA LYS A 208 -25.94 1.29 -22.71
C LYS A 208 -26.40 1.37 -21.25
N GLU A 209 -27.68 1.10 -21.01
CA GLU A 209 -28.31 1.11 -19.70
C GLU A 209 -27.75 -0.03 -18.83
N LEU A 210 -27.71 -1.25 -19.37
CA LEU A 210 -27.13 -2.41 -18.66
C LEU A 210 -25.63 -2.23 -18.38
N ARG A 211 -24.88 -1.62 -19.29
CA ARG A 211 -23.47 -1.26 -19.06
C ARG A 211 -23.30 -0.32 -17.87
N LYS A 212 -24.18 0.69 -17.74
CA LYS A 212 -24.14 1.63 -16.61
C LYS A 212 -24.48 0.91 -15.30
N GLN A 213 -25.55 0.12 -15.28
CA GLN A 213 -25.94 -0.66 -14.09
C GLN A 213 -24.84 -1.66 -13.70
N TRP A 214 -24.19 -2.31 -14.67
CA TRP A 214 -23.05 -3.20 -14.44
C TRP A 214 -21.88 -2.47 -13.77
N ALA A 215 -21.49 -1.30 -14.29
CA ALA A 215 -20.43 -0.49 -13.68
C ALA A 215 -20.80 -0.02 -12.26
N GLU A 216 -22.06 0.36 -12.03
CA GLU A 216 -22.58 0.73 -10.71
C GLU A 216 -22.51 -0.44 -9.72
N LEU A 217 -22.90 -1.64 -10.15
CA LEU A 217 -22.80 -2.85 -9.34
C LEU A 217 -21.34 -3.14 -8.96
N LEU A 218 -20.42 -3.05 -9.93
CA LEU A 218 -19.00 -3.28 -9.69
C LEU A 218 -18.40 -2.24 -8.73
N VAL A 219 -18.66 -0.95 -8.94
CA VAL A 219 -18.05 0.09 -8.08
C VAL A 219 -18.58 0.02 -6.64
N ARG A 220 -19.84 -0.35 -6.47
CA ARG A 220 -20.47 -0.36 -5.15
C ARG A 220 -19.96 -1.51 -4.28
N PHE A 221 -19.77 -2.69 -4.86
CA PHE A 221 -19.42 -3.90 -4.11
C PHE A 221 -17.97 -4.35 -4.29
N MET A 222 -17.34 -4.01 -5.43
CA MET A 222 -15.95 -4.28 -5.81
C MET A 222 -15.38 -5.58 -5.21
N PRO A 223 -15.89 -6.75 -5.64
CA PRO A 223 -15.40 -8.02 -5.11
C PRO A 223 -14.12 -8.52 -5.80
N PHE A 224 -13.72 -7.86 -6.89
CA PHE A 224 -12.52 -8.17 -7.67
C PHE A 224 -11.29 -7.38 -7.21
N ASP A 225 -10.15 -7.70 -7.80
CA ASP A 225 -8.96 -6.85 -7.70
C ASP A 225 -9.20 -5.53 -8.45
N LEU A 226 -8.58 -4.46 -7.94
CA LEU A 226 -8.61 -3.14 -8.54
C LEU A 226 -7.18 -2.71 -8.88
N VAL A 227 -6.98 -2.31 -10.13
CA VAL A 227 -5.74 -1.71 -10.62
C VAL A 227 -6.08 -0.33 -11.16
N ILE A 228 -5.32 0.69 -10.74
CA ILE A 228 -5.47 2.06 -11.22
C ILE A 228 -4.15 2.45 -11.90
N ASP A 229 -4.22 2.85 -13.17
CA ASP A 229 -3.06 3.27 -13.96
C ASP A 229 -1.90 2.24 -13.91
N GLU A 230 -2.25 0.97 -14.11
CA GLU A 230 -1.36 -0.20 -14.08
C GLU A 230 -0.66 -0.48 -12.73
N HIS A 231 -1.18 0.07 -11.62
CA HIS A 231 -0.68 -0.20 -10.28
C HIS A 231 -1.77 -0.73 -9.36
N THR A 232 -1.43 -1.73 -8.56
CA THR A 232 -2.24 -2.17 -7.41
C THR A 232 -2.11 -1.16 -6.25
N ALA A 233 -2.99 -1.26 -5.25
CA ALA A 233 -2.98 -0.37 -4.09
C ALA A 233 -1.65 -0.41 -3.28
N ASP A 234 -0.94 -1.52 -3.31
CA ASP A 234 0.38 -1.69 -2.69
C ASP A 234 1.55 -1.32 -3.62
N GLY A 235 1.26 -0.77 -4.80
CA GLY A 235 2.25 -0.23 -5.74
C GLY A 235 2.90 -1.27 -6.66
N GLN A 236 2.36 -2.49 -6.74
CA GLN A 236 2.85 -3.49 -7.70
C GLN A 236 2.37 -3.15 -9.10
N GLU A 237 3.24 -3.33 -10.09
CA GLU A 237 2.92 -3.11 -11.50
C GLU A 237 2.05 -4.27 -12.03
N ALA A 238 0.84 -3.96 -12.48
CA ALA A 238 -0.11 -4.89 -13.07
C ALA A 238 -0.69 -4.30 -14.36
N ARG A 239 -0.29 -4.84 -15.50
CA ARG A 239 -0.65 -4.28 -16.81
C ARG A 239 -1.97 -4.80 -17.32
N VAL A 240 -2.66 -4.01 -18.13
CA VAL A 240 -3.84 -4.51 -18.84
C VAL A 240 -3.39 -5.53 -19.89
N SER A 241 -4.03 -6.70 -19.90
CA SER A 241 -3.65 -7.79 -20.79
C SER A 241 -3.84 -7.38 -22.26
N LYS A 242 -2.92 -7.78 -23.15
CA LYS A 242 -2.96 -7.39 -24.58
C LYS A 242 -4.25 -7.80 -25.29
N THR A 243 -4.86 -8.87 -24.83
CA THR A 243 -6.11 -9.45 -25.34
C THR A 243 -7.35 -8.89 -24.64
N SER A 244 -7.17 -7.99 -23.68
CA SER A 244 -8.26 -7.28 -23.03
C SER A 244 -8.80 -6.17 -23.92
N VAL A 245 -10.10 -5.88 -23.81
CA VAL A 245 -10.74 -4.70 -24.37
C VAL A 245 -10.90 -3.58 -23.33
N ALA A 246 -10.34 -3.75 -22.12
CA ALA A 246 -10.26 -2.72 -21.10
C ALA A 246 -9.27 -1.61 -21.51
N GLY A 247 -9.47 -0.41 -20.97
CA GLY A 247 -8.57 0.72 -21.20
C GLY A 247 -7.23 0.51 -20.49
N SER A 248 -6.13 0.82 -21.17
CA SER A 248 -4.77 0.80 -20.58
C SER A 248 -4.50 1.95 -19.62
N TRP A 249 -5.41 2.92 -19.54
CA TRP A 249 -5.40 4.05 -18.62
C TRP A 249 -6.73 4.09 -17.86
N GLY A 250 -6.66 4.37 -16.57
CA GLY A 250 -7.83 4.35 -15.69
C GLY A 250 -7.87 3.14 -14.75
N ALA A 251 -9.03 2.96 -14.14
CA ALA A 251 -9.28 1.95 -13.14
C ALA A 251 -9.90 0.70 -13.76
N VAL A 252 -9.25 -0.47 -13.59
CA VAL A 252 -9.76 -1.75 -14.08
C VAL A 252 -10.09 -2.63 -12.89
N ALA A 253 -11.35 -3.07 -12.82
CA ALA A 253 -11.87 -4.03 -11.86
C ALA A 253 -11.98 -5.41 -12.51
N GLY A 254 -11.27 -6.40 -11.97
CA GLY A 254 -11.28 -7.75 -12.53
C GLY A 254 -10.24 -8.67 -11.91
N ASN A 255 -9.91 -9.74 -12.61
CA ASN A 255 -9.06 -10.79 -12.08
C ASN A 255 -7.58 -10.52 -12.39
N LEU A 256 -6.75 -10.48 -11.35
CA LEU A 256 -5.32 -10.29 -11.49
C LEU A 256 -4.60 -11.65 -11.64
N ARG A 257 -3.77 -11.77 -12.67
CA ARG A 257 -3.02 -12.98 -12.98
C ARG A 257 -1.52 -12.71 -12.92
N PHE A 258 -0.83 -13.44 -12.05
CA PHE A 258 0.62 -13.38 -11.95
C PHE A 258 1.29 -14.36 -12.91
N PHE A 259 2.35 -13.93 -13.57
CA PHE A 259 3.17 -14.76 -14.45
C PHE A 259 4.63 -14.30 -14.39
N SER A 260 5.55 -15.18 -14.75
CA SER A 260 6.97 -14.79 -14.91
C SER A 260 7.22 -14.40 -16.36
N ASP A 261 7.91 -13.28 -16.58
CA ASP A 261 8.39 -12.96 -17.92
C ASP A 261 9.54 -13.90 -18.35
N ARG A 262 10.00 -13.74 -19.59
CA ARG A 262 11.09 -14.57 -20.16
C ARG A 262 12.42 -14.49 -19.39
N PHE A 263 12.57 -13.54 -18.48
CA PHE A 263 13.74 -13.37 -17.62
C PHE A 263 13.48 -13.82 -16.18
N GLY A 264 12.33 -14.43 -15.90
CA GLY A 264 11.93 -14.87 -14.56
C GLY A 264 11.48 -13.73 -13.64
N VAL A 265 11.24 -12.52 -14.18
CA VAL A 265 10.73 -11.41 -13.38
C VAL A 265 9.22 -11.59 -13.19
N PRO A 266 8.70 -11.55 -11.95
CA PRO A 266 7.28 -11.63 -11.72
C PRO A 266 6.57 -10.41 -12.29
N ARG A 267 5.50 -10.65 -13.04
CA ARG A 267 4.62 -9.67 -13.65
C ARG A 267 3.17 -10.00 -13.30
N ALA A 268 2.32 -9.00 -13.35
CA ALA A 268 0.89 -9.16 -13.23
C ALA A 268 0.17 -8.62 -14.47
N GLY A 269 -0.88 -9.32 -14.88
CA GLY A 269 -1.83 -8.90 -15.91
C GLY A 269 -3.23 -8.81 -15.32
N ILE A 270 -4.01 -7.81 -15.69
CA ILE A 270 -5.43 -7.69 -15.33
C ILE A 270 -6.31 -7.73 -16.58
N GLU A 271 -7.47 -8.39 -16.43
CA GLU A 271 -8.58 -8.44 -17.39
C GLU A 271 -9.86 -8.13 -16.63
N GLY A 272 -10.78 -7.36 -17.21
CA GLY A 272 -12.02 -7.00 -16.54
C GLY A 272 -12.75 -5.81 -17.14
N THR A 273 -13.32 -4.97 -16.27
CA THR A 273 -14.11 -3.80 -16.66
C THR A 273 -13.43 -2.51 -16.22
N THR A 274 -13.28 -1.57 -17.15
CA THR A 274 -12.81 -0.21 -16.89
C THR A 274 -13.92 0.60 -16.24
N LEU A 275 -13.60 1.25 -15.13
CA LEU A 275 -14.49 2.12 -14.36
C LEU A 275 -14.01 3.57 -14.50
N SER A 276 -14.96 4.51 -14.54
CA SER A 276 -14.61 5.93 -14.58
C SER A 276 -14.15 6.41 -13.21
N TYR A 277 -13.21 7.35 -13.20
CA TYR A 277 -12.74 7.99 -11.96
C TYR A 277 -13.86 8.72 -11.21
N ASP A 278 -14.79 9.35 -11.92
CA ASP A 278 -15.91 10.04 -11.30
C ASP A 278 -16.80 9.05 -10.53
N LEU A 279 -17.09 7.88 -11.13
CA LEU A 279 -17.87 6.84 -10.48
C LEU A 279 -17.15 6.28 -9.25
N ILE A 280 -15.84 6.06 -9.33
CA ILE A 280 -15.03 5.63 -8.18
C ILE A 280 -15.05 6.68 -7.05
N ARG A 281 -14.94 7.96 -7.39
CA ARG A 281 -14.97 9.06 -6.41
C ARG A 281 -16.31 9.17 -5.68
N GLU A 282 -17.41 8.92 -6.36
CA GLU A 282 -18.75 8.90 -5.77
C GLU A 282 -18.91 7.83 -4.69
N HIS A 283 -18.19 6.71 -4.83
CA HIS A 283 -18.21 5.57 -3.90
C HIS A 283 -16.98 5.50 -2.98
N ALA A 284 -16.08 6.48 -3.04
CA ALA A 284 -14.90 6.53 -2.19
C ALA A 284 -15.28 6.87 -0.74
N GLY A 285 -14.66 6.17 0.21
CA GLY A 285 -14.81 6.43 1.63
C GLY A 285 -13.95 7.62 2.06
N SER A 286 -14.54 8.58 2.77
CA SER A 286 -13.80 9.64 3.44
C SER A 286 -13.13 9.10 4.70
N GLY A 287 -11.81 9.26 4.78
CA GLY A 287 -11.03 8.96 5.97
C GLY A 287 -11.33 9.91 7.12
N PRO A 288 -10.82 9.61 8.33
CA PRO A 288 -11.01 10.48 9.48
C PRO A 288 -10.38 11.87 9.22
N PRO A 289 -11.00 12.94 9.72
CA PRO A 289 -10.46 14.28 9.55
C PRO A 289 -9.11 14.41 10.25
N LYS A 290 -8.13 14.98 9.54
CA LYS A 290 -6.82 15.29 10.10
C LYS A 290 -6.60 16.80 10.04
N VAL A 291 -6.27 17.40 11.18
CA VAL A 291 -5.90 18.82 11.20
C VAL A 291 -4.49 18.97 10.62
N VAL A 292 -4.31 19.95 9.74
CA VAL A 292 -3.04 20.26 9.09
C VAL A 292 -2.81 21.76 9.03
N LEU A 293 -1.55 22.17 8.99
CA LEU A 293 -1.17 23.56 8.71
C LEU A 293 -0.92 23.71 7.21
N ILE A 294 -1.64 24.62 6.56
CA ILE A 294 -1.51 24.88 5.12
C ILE A 294 -1.06 26.32 4.85
N GLY A 295 -0.54 26.55 3.64
CA GLY A 295 -0.14 27.87 3.17
C GLY A 295 1.32 28.22 3.47
N GLY A 296 1.88 29.12 2.65
CA GLY A 296 3.22 29.67 2.91
C GLY A 296 3.22 30.58 4.13
N ARG A 297 4.40 30.86 4.70
CA ARG A 297 4.58 31.55 6.01
C ARG A 297 3.77 32.85 6.22
N LYS A 298 3.38 33.57 5.16
CA LYS A 298 2.57 34.80 5.27
C LYS A 298 1.05 34.58 5.22
N GLN A 299 0.59 33.40 4.81
CA GLN A 299 -0.82 33.02 4.63
C GLN A 299 -1.09 31.66 5.27
N GLN A 300 -0.40 31.36 6.37
CA GLN A 300 -0.63 30.12 7.11
C GLN A 300 -1.99 30.12 7.77
N ARG A 301 -2.62 28.95 7.80
CA ARG A 301 -3.90 28.69 8.44
C ARG A 301 -4.06 27.20 8.73
N LEU A 302 -4.91 26.88 9.69
CA LEU A 302 -5.34 25.50 9.92
C LEU A 302 -6.32 25.07 8.83
N ALA A 303 -6.29 23.79 8.49
CA ALA A 303 -7.26 23.16 7.63
C ALA A 303 -7.54 21.74 8.11
N VAL A 304 -8.70 21.20 7.74
CA VAL A 304 -9.02 19.79 7.85
C VAL A 304 -8.71 19.13 6.52
N GLU A 305 -7.78 18.19 6.54
CA GLU A 305 -7.53 17.24 5.47
C GLU A 305 -8.45 16.03 5.66
N ARG A 306 -9.25 15.72 4.64
CA ARG A 306 -9.99 14.45 4.54
C ARG A 306 -9.49 13.72 3.31
N ARG A 307 -8.80 12.60 3.51
CA ARG A 307 -8.35 11.75 2.42
C ARG A 307 -9.49 10.86 1.95
N ARG A 308 -9.77 10.85 0.65
CA ARG A 308 -10.71 9.89 0.08
C ARG A 308 -9.94 8.65 -0.34
N SER A 309 -10.44 7.50 0.12
CA SER A 309 -9.84 6.22 -0.18
C SER A 309 -10.88 5.28 -0.77
N TYR A 310 -10.45 4.46 -1.72
CA TYR A 310 -11.31 3.48 -2.36
C TYR A 310 -10.53 2.18 -2.56
N PHE A 311 -10.99 1.10 -1.92
CA PHE A 311 -10.38 -0.24 -1.98
C PHE A 311 -8.84 -0.25 -1.87
N GLY A 312 -8.30 0.56 -0.95
CA GLY A 312 -6.86 0.63 -0.65
C GLY A 312 -6.10 1.73 -1.40
N PHE A 313 -6.69 2.34 -2.43
CA PHE A 313 -6.10 3.51 -3.10
C PHE A 313 -6.48 4.79 -2.36
N GLU A 314 -5.49 5.67 -2.12
CA GLU A 314 -5.74 7.08 -1.80
C GLU A 314 -5.97 7.83 -3.12
N LEU A 315 -7.16 8.43 -3.28
CA LEU A 315 -7.53 9.09 -4.54
C LEU A 315 -7.14 10.57 -4.53
N ASP A 316 -7.63 11.30 -3.54
CA ASP A 316 -7.37 12.72 -3.34
C ASP A 316 -7.48 13.07 -1.85
N ALA A 317 -7.00 14.27 -1.54
CA ALA A 317 -7.12 14.87 -0.22
C ALA A 317 -7.93 16.17 -0.37
N GLU A 318 -9.10 16.20 0.25
CA GLU A 318 -9.91 17.39 0.36
C GLU A 318 -9.39 18.24 1.52
N LEU A 319 -9.07 19.50 1.24
CA LEU A 319 -8.56 20.46 2.21
C LEU A 319 -9.62 21.54 2.45
N GLU A 320 -10.18 21.54 3.65
CA GLU A 320 -11.15 22.54 4.10
C GLU A 320 -10.48 23.48 5.11
N PRO A 321 -10.25 24.77 4.78
CA PRO A 321 -9.74 25.73 5.74
C PRO A 321 -10.61 25.81 7.00
N LEU A 322 -9.98 25.81 8.18
CA LEU A 322 -10.65 26.09 9.44
C LEU A 322 -10.71 27.60 9.64
N ASP A 323 -11.72 28.21 9.03
CA ASP A 323 -12.02 29.63 9.19
C ASP A 323 -12.88 29.84 10.45
N GLY A 324 -12.40 30.68 11.38
CA GLY A 324 -13.12 30.96 12.64
C GLY A 324 -12.82 29.95 13.75
N GLU A 325 -13.86 29.56 14.50
CA GLU A 325 -13.73 28.71 15.69
C GLU A 325 -13.46 27.24 15.32
N ILE A 326 -12.46 26.64 15.95
CA ILE A 326 -12.07 25.25 15.78
C ILE A 326 -13.12 24.37 16.47
N PRO A 327 -13.75 23.42 15.73
CA PRO A 327 -14.71 22.48 16.28
C PRO A 327 -14.15 21.73 17.49
N ALA A 328 -14.97 21.53 18.52
CA ALA A 328 -14.53 20.94 19.79
C ALA A 328 -13.84 19.57 19.62
N GLU A 329 -14.32 18.73 18.71
CA GLU A 329 -13.73 17.44 18.36
C GLU A 329 -12.33 17.53 17.75
N LEU A 330 -11.96 18.66 17.13
CA LEU A 330 -10.69 18.87 16.46
C LEU A 330 -9.70 19.71 17.27
N ARG A 331 -10.11 20.30 18.41
CA ARG A 331 -9.27 21.20 19.20
C ARG A 331 -7.95 20.58 19.65
N ARG A 332 -7.99 19.35 20.17
CA ARG A 332 -6.76 18.66 20.59
C ARG A 332 -5.81 18.41 19.42
N ALA A 333 -6.34 17.93 18.29
CA ALA A 333 -5.54 17.72 17.08
C ALA A 333 -4.96 19.03 16.53
N ALA A 334 -5.72 20.14 16.59
CA ALA A 334 -5.22 21.45 16.21
C ALA A 334 -4.11 21.94 17.16
N GLN A 335 -4.29 21.76 18.47
CA GLN A 335 -3.31 22.10 19.49
C GLN A 335 -1.99 21.34 19.31
N ASP A 336 -2.05 20.05 19.01
CA ASP A 336 -0.89 19.23 18.65
C ASP A 336 -0.17 19.81 17.42
N VAL A 337 -0.89 20.02 16.32
CA VAL A 337 -0.33 20.56 15.07
C VAL A 337 0.33 21.93 15.27
N MET A 338 -0.32 22.82 16.02
CA MET A 338 0.24 24.15 16.31
C MET A 338 1.47 24.07 17.20
N THR A 339 1.48 23.18 18.20
CA THR A 339 2.62 22.94 19.09
C THR A 339 3.81 22.38 18.30
N ASP A 340 3.56 21.39 17.45
CA ASP A 340 4.57 20.80 16.56
C ASP A 340 5.16 21.85 15.62
N ALA A 341 4.31 22.66 14.98
CA ALA A 341 4.76 23.69 14.07
C ALA A 341 5.58 24.78 14.77
N LEU A 342 5.21 25.15 16.01
CA LEU A 342 5.97 26.11 16.85
C LEU A 342 7.37 25.58 17.17
N LEU A 343 7.47 24.30 17.56
CA LEU A 343 8.73 23.61 17.85
C LEU A 343 9.63 23.50 16.62
N ALA A 344 9.06 23.12 15.48
CA ALA A 344 9.77 23.05 14.20
C ALA A 344 10.23 24.44 13.69
N GLY A 345 9.66 25.52 14.24
CA GLY A 345 10.01 26.88 13.83
C GLY A 345 9.34 27.30 12.53
N GLU A 346 8.27 26.62 12.14
CA GLU A 346 7.63 26.72 10.83
C GLU A 346 6.42 27.65 10.82
N THR A 347 6.09 28.31 11.93
CA THR A 347 4.88 29.17 12.01
C THR A 347 5.11 30.63 11.63
N ALA A 348 4.00 31.30 11.35
CA ALA A 348 3.85 32.76 11.24
C ALA A 348 3.72 33.46 12.59
N HIS A 349 3.78 32.74 13.71
CA HIS A 349 3.48 33.27 15.04
C HIS A 349 4.42 34.44 15.41
N PRO A 350 3.91 35.55 16.00
CA PRO A 350 4.73 36.72 16.34
C PRO A 350 5.93 36.38 17.24
N ASP A 351 5.74 35.48 18.20
CA ASP A 351 6.79 35.05 19.13
C ASP A 351 7.75 34.00 18.55
N GLN A 352 7.56 33.52 17.31
CA GLN A 352 8.31 32.40 16.76
C GLN A 352 9.84 32.62 16.78
N ASN A 353 10.30 33.84 16.51
CA ASN A 353 11.73 34.14 16.53
C ASN A 353 12.31 34.16 17.94
N ARG A 354 11.55 34.64 18.93
CA ARG A 354 11.94 34.60 20.35
C ARG A 354 11.97 33.16 20.83
N LEU A 355 10.89 32.42 20.56
CA LEU A 355 10.75 31.02 20.92
C LEU A 355 11.90 30.17 20.35
N ARG A 356 12.25 30.34 19.07
CA ARG A 356 13.35 29.62 18.43
C ARG A 356 14.69 29.85 19.14
N ARG A 357 14.97 31.08 19.61
CA ARG A 357 16.20 31.38 20.36
C ARG A 357 16.19 30.69 21.72
N THR A 358 15.09 30.82 22.47
CA THR A 358 14.94 30.17 23.78
C THR A 358 15.02 28.65 23.69
N LEU A 359 14.37 28.04 22.69
CA LEU A 359 14.46 26.59 22.44
C LEU A 359 15.90 26.15 22.11
N ALA A 360 16.61 26.89 21.26
CA ALA A 360 18.00 26.57 20.92
C ALA A 360 18.94 26.69 22.14
N GLU A 361 18.74 27.70 22.99
CA GLU A 361 19.50 27.88 24.23
C GLU A 361 19.20 26.76 25.24
N MET A 362 17.93 26.40 25.41
CA MET A 362 17.53 25.29 26.29
C MET A 362 18.04 23.95 25.79
N ASP A 363 17.98 23.68 24.48
CA ASP A 363 18.51 22.48 23.86
C ASP A 363 20.03 22.35 24.06
N ASP A 364 20.79 23.44 23.91
CA ASP A 364 22.24 23.43 24.23
C ASP A 364 22.50 23.12 25.71
N LEU A 365 21.79 23.76 26.63
CA LEU A 365 21.92 23.49 28.08
C LEU A 365 21.54 22.05 28.42
N TRP A 366 20.46 21.53 27.84
CA TRP A 366 20.01 20.16 28.04
C TRP A 366 21.06 19.16 27.56
N ARG A 367 21.60 19.33 26.34
CA ARG A 367 22.66 18.47 25.80
C ARG A 367 23.95 18.56 26.62
N ARG A 368 24.36 19.76 27.02
CA ARG A 368 25.50 19.99 27.92
C ARG A 368 25.31 19.34 29.28
N SER A 369 24.09 19.27 29.79
CA SER A 369 23.79 18.53 31.03
C SER A 369 23.83 17.01 30.86
N GLY A 370 23.92 16.51 29.62
CA GLY A 370 23.80 15.08 29.33
C GLY A 370 22.38 14.56 29.51
N GLY A 371 21.39 15.42 29.31
CA GLY A 371 19.97 15.07 29.43
C GLY A 371 19.38 15.19 30.84
N THR A 372 20.18 15.53 31.86
CA THR A 372 19.73 15.57 33.26
C THR A 372 18.92 16.82 33.61
N LEU A 373 19.03 17.90 32.83
CA LEU A 373 18.32 19.16 33.07
C LEU A 373 16.86 19.05 32.61
N THR A 374 16.00 18.51 33.48
CA THR A 374 14.59 18.21 33.17
C THR A 374 13.79 19.42 32.68
N VAL A 375 14.04 20.62 33.23
CA VAL A 375 13.35 21.86 32.82
C VAL A 375 13.60 22.26 31.37
N ALA A 376 14.69 21.79 30.77
CA ALA A 376 15.09 22.03 29.39
C ALA A 376 14.85 20.81 28.48
N ALA A 377 14.26 19.73 29.02
CA ALA A 377 14.00 18.51 28.25
C ALA A 377 12.96 18.74 27.14
N PRO A 378 13.13 18.15 25.95
CA PRO A 378 12.23 18.36 24.80
C PRO A 378 10.75 18.15 25.11
N ASP A 379 10.41 17.06 25.82
CA ASP A 379 9.02 16.74 26.17
C ASP A 379 8.43 17.76 27.16
N VAL A 380 9.24 18.25 28.10
CA VAL A 380 8.81 19.29 29.06
C VAL A 380 8.56 20.62 28.35
N LEU A 381 9.44 21.01 27.43
CA LEU A 381 9.27 22.22 26.62
C LEU A 381 8.04 22.10 25.71
N ARG A 382 7.81 20.93 25.10
CA ARG A 382 6.58 20.63 24.35
C ARG A 382 5.35 20.81 25.23
N SER A 383 5.30 20.18 26.40
CA SER A 383 4.17 20.28 27.31
C SER A 383 3.92 21.71 27.77
N LYS A 384 4.97 22.50 28.05
CA LYS A 384 4.84 23.92 28.39
C LYS A 384 4.22 24.75 27.26
N ILE A 385 4.58 24.49 26.00
CA ILE A 385 3.98 25.17 24.84
C ILE A 385 2.53 24.70 24.67
N TYR A 386 2.30 23.39 24.73
CA TYR A 386 0.98 22.79 24.57
C TYR A 386 -0.03 23.39 25.55
N LEU A 387 0.31 23.45 26.84
CA LEU A 387 -0.55 24.02 27.89
C LEU A 387 -0.89 25.50 27.68
N GLN A 388 0.00 26.28 27.06
CA GLN A 388 -0.28 27.69 26.74
C GLN A 388 -1.29 27.84 25.60
N LEU A 389 -1.57 26.78 24.86
CA LEU A 389 -2.52 26.74 23.76
C LEU A 389 -3.88 26.14 24.16
N ASP A 390 -4.13 25.87 25.46
CA ASP A 390 -5.34 25.15 25.91
C ASP A 390 -6.65 25.90 25.60
N ASP A 391 -6.62 27.23 25.72
CA ASP A 391 -7.76 28.10 25.45
C ASP A 391 -7.84 28.58 23.97
N VAL A 392 -6.95 28.10 23.10
CA VAL A 392 -6.91 28.53 21.70
C VAL A 392 -8.07 27.92 20.93
N ALA A 393 -9.05 28.76 20.63
CA ALA A 393 -10.27 28.36 19.93
C ALA A 393 -10.23 28.67 18.43
N SER A 394 -9.26 29.45 17.93
CA SER A 394 -9.15 29.79 16.50
C SER A 394 -7.71 30.04 16.07
N TRP A 395 -7.47 30.10 14.76
CA TRP A 395 -6.16 30.51 14.23
C TRP A 395 -5.80 31.98 14.59
N GLU A 396 -6.79 32.87 14.69
CA GLU A 396 -6.54 34.23 15.15
C GLU A 396 -6.14 34.27 16.62
N ASP A 397 -6.82 33.47 17.46
CA ASP A 397 -6.48 33.34 18.88
C ASP A 397 -5.07 32.76 19.04
N PHE A 398 -4.70 31.78 18.22
CA PHE A 398 -3.33 31.27 18.17
C PHE A 398 -2.32 32.40 17.92
N LEU A 399 -2.52 33.23 16.90
CA LEU A 399 -1.60 34.32 16.59
C LEU A 399 -1.57 35.43 17.64
N ARG A 400 -2.64 35.59 18.42
CA ARG A 400 -2.74 36.56 19.53
C ARG A 400 -2.20 36.01 20.85
N THR A 401 -2.15 34.69 21.00
CA THR A 401 -1.70 34.02 22.23
C THR A 401 -0.21 34.27 22.42
N ARG A 402 0.17 34.67 23.63
CA ARG A 402 1.59 34.91 23.96
C ARG A 402 2.21 33.58 24.33
N ILE A 403 3.24 33.18 23.59
CA ILE A 403 4.00 31.96 23.89
C ILE A 403 5.27 32.36 24.60
N VAL A 404 5.31 32.06 25.89
CA VAL A 404 6.42 32.36 26.77
C VAL A 404 7.01 31.05 27.25
N LEU A 405 8.21 30.75 26.75
CA LEU A 405 9.11 29.88 27.47
C LEU A 405 9.95 30.75 28.39
N GLU A 406 9.88 30.41 29.67
CA GLU A 406 10.88 30.74 30.65
C GLU A 406 12.28 30.48 30.05
N GLY A 407 13.07 31.55 29.92
CA GLY A 407 14.41 31.50 29.33
C GLY A 407 15.40 30.75 30.21
N PRO A 408 16.68 30.66 29.81
CA PRO A 408 17.72 30.03 30.62
C PRO A 408 17.91 30.69 32.00
N GLU A 409 17.33 31.87 32.22
CA GLU A 409 17.22 32.56 33.52
C GLU A 409 16.46 31.74 34.58
N THR A 410 15.64 30.77 34.16
CA THR A 410 14.95 29.84 35.07
C THR A 410 15.80 28.66 35.52
N VAL A 411 16.90 28.41 34.81
CA VAL A 411 17.99 27.58 35.31
C VAL A 411 18.81 28.46 36.25
N ASP A 412 19.14 27.97 37.44
CA ASP A 412 19.94 28.74 38.39
C ASP A 412 21.31 29.14 37.80
N GLU A 413 21.83 30.29 38.21
CA GLU A 413 23.08 30.86 37.66
C GLU A 413 24.26 29.91 37.83
N GLU A 414 24.31 29.17 38.94
CA GLU A 414 25.38 28.22 39.25
C GLU A 414 25.39 27.05 38.25
N THR A 415 24.24 26.43 38.01
CA THR A 415 24.08 25.39 37.00
C THR A 415 24.43 25.90 35.61
N ARG A 416 24.00 27.11 35.26
CA ARG A 416 24.30 27.69 33.95
C ARG A 416 25.79 27.94 33.77
N ALA A 417 26.45 28.55 34.75
CA ALA A 417 27.89 28.79 34.74
C ALA A 417 28.67 27.47 34.66
N ARG A 418 28.23 26.43 35.38
CA ARG A 418 28.83 25.09 35.33
C ARG A 418 28.73 24.46 33.94
N LEU A 419 27.56 24.51 33.30
CA LEU A 419 27.36 23.95 31.95
C LEU A 419 28.07 24.77 30.86
N ALA A 420 28.14 26.10 31.03
CA ALA A 420 28.87 26.99 30.13
C ALA A 420 30.40 26.80 30.22
N ALA A 421 30.91 26.40 31.39
CA ALA A 421 32.33 26.09 31.58
C ALA A 421 32.79 24.80 30.85
N LEU A 422 31.86 23.96 30.40
CA LEU A 422 32.20 22.77 29.62
C LEU A 422 32.90 23.15 28.30
N PRO A 423 34.01 22.47 27.92
CA PRO A 423 34.79 22.82 26.75
C PRO A 423 33.97 22.82 25.46
N SER A 424 34.03 23.89 24.68
CA SER A 424 33.44 23.96 23.34
C SER A 424 34.41 23.55 22.23
N VAL A 425 35.69 23.43 22.55
CA VAL A 425 36.77 23.16 21.60
C VAL A 425 37.78 22.21 22.25
N LEU A 426 38.18 21.18 21.51
CA LEU A 426 39.35 20.36 21.80
C LEU A 426 40.54 20.89 21.00
N ARG A 427 41.67 21.17 21.67
CA ARG A 427 42.91 21.61 21.01
C ARG A 427 43.78 20.41 20.66
N ILE A 428 43.93 20.13 19.37
CA ILE A 428 44.78 19.06 18.86
C ILE A 428 46.00 19.71 18.24
N ARG A 429 47.13 19.72 18.97
CA ARG A 429 48.42 20.29 18.52
C ARG A 429 48.33 21.72 17.98
N GLY A 430 47.52 22.56 18.64
CA GLY A 430 47.29 23.96 18.26
C GLY A 430 46.03 24.17 17.41
N ASP A 431 45.56 23.15 16.69
CA ASP A 431 44.33 23.22 15.90
C ASP A 431 43.09 23.09 16.80
N ALA A 432 42.11 23.97 16.57
CA ALA A 432 40.81 23.90 17.24
C ALA A 432 39.88 22.91 16.53
N ALA A 433 39.37 21.92 17.28
CA ALA A 433 38.30 21.03 16.85
C ALA A 433 37.04 21.31 17.69
N PRO A 434 35.91 21.69 17.09
CA PRO A 434 34.69 21.97 17.85
C PRO A 434 34.12 20.70 18.49
N ILE A 435 33.49 20.89 19.65
CA ILE A 435 32.82 19.84 20.41
C ILE A 435 31.32 20.15 20.41
N ASP A 436 30.52 19.18 20.00
CA ASP A 436 29.07 19.21 20.17
C ASP A 436 28.68 18.29 21.32
N TYR A 437 27.74 18.74 22.15
CA TYR A 437 27.16 17.90 23.18
C TYR A 437 25.88 17.26 22.62
N GLU A 438 25.68 15.99 22.93
CA GLU A 438 24.53 15.19 22.48
C GLU A 438 24.05 14.30 23.62
N VAL A 439 22.88 13.68 23.46
CA VAL A 439 22.36 12.64 24.35
C VAL A 439 22.08 11.41 23.49
N GLU A 440 22.84 10.34 23.69
CA GLU A 440 22.68 9.04 23.01
C GLU A 440 22.19 8.01 24.03
N ASP A 441 21.06 7.32 23.76
CA ASP A 441 20.49 6.29 24.63
C ASP A 441 20.32 6.70 26.12
N GLY A 442 20.06 7.99 26.36
CA GLY A 442 19.91 8.55 27.71
C GLY A 442 21.23 8.89 28.41
N GLU A 443 22.37 8.75 27.74
CA GLU A 443 23.69 9.13 28.23
C GLU A 443 24.17 10.42 27.53
N GLY A 444 24.71 11.37 28.30
CA GLY A 444 25.35 12.56 27.74
C GLY A 444 26.65 12.21 27.03
N VAL A 445 26.86 12.76 25.85
CA VAL A 445 28.03 12.47 25.01
C VAL A 445 28.66 13.76 24.51
N ALA A 446 29.99 13.81 24.44
CA ALA A 446 30.75 14.88 23.80
C ALA A 446 31.30 14.41 22.45
N ARG A 447 30.82 15.00 21.35
CA ARG A 447 31.23 14.65 19.98
C ARG A 447 32.21 15.67 19.41
N VAL A 448 33.43 15.23 19.13
CA VAL A 448 34.45 16.07 18.51
C VAL A 448 34.33 16.01 16.99
N ARG A 449 34.12 17.17 16.36
CA ARG A 449 34.12 17.30 14.90
C ARG A 449 35.56 17.49 14.39
N LEU A 450 36.03 16.50 13.63
CA LEU A 450 37.40 16.42 13.13
C LEU A 450 37.45 16.51 11.61
N ARG A 451 38.41 17.26 11.09
CA ARG A 451 38.85 17.13 9.69
C ARG A 451 39.78 15.94 9.56
N GLU A 452 39.92 15.39 8.35
CA GLU A 452 40.75 14.22 8.12
C GLU A 452 42.21 14.38 8.58
N GLY A 453 42.81 15.54 8.34
CA GLY A 453 44.15 15.84 8.83
C GLY A 453 44.26 15.86 10.36
N GLN A 454 43.20 16.24 11.09
CA GLN A 454 43.17 16.23 12.55
C GLN A 454 42.97 14.80 13.06
N ALA A 455 42.04 14.05 12.48
CA ALA A 455 41.74 12.67 12.87
C ALA A 455 42.93 11.71 12.69
N ARG A 456 43.74 11.87 11.63
CA ARG A 456 44.96 11.06 11.41
C ARG A 456 46.07 11.31 12.43
N ARG A 457 46.05 12.48 13.08
CA ARG A 457 47.10 12.93 14.01
C ARG A 457 46.68 12.84 15.48
N LEU A 458 45.42 12.48 15.74
CA LEU A 458 44.87 12.33 17.07
C LEU A 458 45.50 11.15 17.79
N ARG A 459 45.93 11.37 19.04
CA ARG A 459 46.43 10.31 19.92
C ARG A 459 45.63 10.29 21.22
N SER A 460 45.59 9.12 21.86
CA SER A 460 44.82 8.90 23.09
C SER A 460 45.33 9.70 24.30
N ASP A 461 46.62 10.01 24.32
CA ASP A 461 47.29 10.82 25.36
C ASP A 461 47.02 12.33 25.20
N GLU A 462 46.51 12.77 24.05
CA GLU A 462 46.17 14.18 23.76
C GLU A 462 44.70 14.52 24.13
N ILE A 463 43.94 13.56 24.66
CA ILE A 463 42.54 13.74 25.06
C ILE A 463 42.47 14.10 26.54
N ILE A 464 41.84 15.25 26.83
CA ILE A 464 41.47 15.65 28.20
C ILE A 464 40.37 14.69 28.69
N LEU A 465 40.43 14.30 29.96
CA LEU A 465 39.34 13.53 30.59
C LEU A 465 38.06 14.39 30.59
N PHE A 466 37.04 13.92 29.88
CA PHE A 466 35.69 14.47 29.95
C PHE A 466 34.92 13.78 31.08
N ASP A 467 33.92 14.48 31.60
CA ASP A 467 32.92 13.95 32.55
C ASP A 467 31.95 12.94 31.89
N ARG A 468 32.16 12.62 30.62
CA ARG A 468 31.28 11.81 29.77
C ARG A 468 32.02 11.16 28.60
N PRO A 469 31.43 10.16 27.92
CA PRO A 469 32.05 9.53 26.76
C PRO A 469 32.34 10.50 25.62
N LEU A 470 33.50 10.33 24.99
CA LEU A 470 33.91 11.10 23.82
C LEU A 470 33.65 10.31 22.54
N ARG A 471 32.92 10.92 21.59
CA ARG A 471 32.67 10.40 20.24
C ARG A 471 33.34 11.27 19.19
N PHE A 472 33.48 10.76 17.97
CA PHE A 472 34.14 11.46 16.88
C PHE A 472 33.26 11.54 15.63
N ALA A 473 33.24 12.70 14.99
CA ALA A 473 32.63 12.93 13.69
C ALA A 473 33.68 13.41 12.70
N LEU A 474 33.98 12.59 11.68
CA LEU A 474 34.95 12.89 10.65
C LEU A 474 34.29 13.59 9.46
N GLN A 475 34.59 14.87 9.27
CA GLN A 475 34.11 15.65 8.14
C GLN A 475 34.97 15.40 6.89
N ARG A 476 34.35 14.90 5.81
CA ARG A 476 34.98 14.71 4.48
C ARG A 476 34.28 15.55 3.42
N GLY A 477 34.81 16.74 3.15
CA GLY A 477 34.25 17.63 2.14
C GLY A 477 32.76 17.94 2.38
N ARG A 478 31.93 17.74 1.35
CA ARG A 478 30.46 17.97 1.40
C ARG A 478 29.65 16.74 1.79
N HIS A 479 30.29 15.61 2.13
CA HIS A 479 29.57 14.41 2.54
C HIS A 479 29.15 14.49 4.02
N PRO A 480 28.11 13.73 4.41
CA PRO A 480 27.76 13.54 5.81
C PRO A 480 28.97 13.07 6.63
N PRO A 481 29.12 13.52 7.89
CA PRO A 481 30.24 13.14 8.73
C PRO A 481 30.22 11.64 9.02
N ILE A 482 31.39 11.00 9.00
CA ILE A 482 31.53 9.59 9.37
C ILE A 482 31.69 9.52 10.90
N LEU A 483 30.83 8.75 11.57
CA LEU A 483 30.80 8.64 13.02
C LEU A 483 31.75 7.52 13.50
N ALA A 484 32.37 7.73 14.66
CA ALA A 484 33.16 6.72 15.35
C ALA A 484 32.95 6.80 16.86
N GLY A 485 32.82 5.64 17.50
CA GLY A 485 32.64 5.47 18.94
C GLY A 485 33.93 5.61 19.75
N SER A 486 35.09 5.43 19.12
CA SER A 486 36.41 5.45 19.77
C SER A 486 37.55 5.85 18.81
N ILE A 487 38.74 6.19 19.34
CA ILE A 487 39.92 6.47 18.49
C ILE A 487 40.35 5.25 17.67
N PRO A 488 40.43 4.02 18.23
CA PRO A 488 40.77 2.83 17.43
C PRO A 488 39.84 2.64 16.24
N GLU A 489 38.54 2.82 16.46
CA GLU A 489 37.52 2.74 15.41
C GLU A 489 37.69 3.86 14.37
N LEU A 490 37.94 5.10 14.81
CA LEU A 490 38.24 6.22 13.92
C LEU A 490 39.46 5.95 13.02
N HIS A 491 40.53 5.38 13.59
CA HIS A 491 41.73 4.99 12.85
C HIS A 491 41.46 3.83 11.89
N GLU A 492 40.60 2.89 12.26
CA GLU A 492 40.18 1.80 11.37
C GLU A 492 39.40 2.34 10.16
N ILE A 493 38.46 3.26 10.38
CA ILE A 493 37.69 3.96 9.34
C ILE A 493 38.64 4.70 8.39
N LEU A 494 39.64 5.40 8.92
CA LEU A 494 40.66 6.08 8.11
C LEU A 494 41.48 5.11 7.26
N ARG A 495 41.88 3.95 7.82
CA ARG A 495 42.62 2.90 7.10
C ARG A 495 41.78 2.25 6.01
N ARG A 496 40.49 1.99 6.25
CA ARG A 496 39.56 1.43 5.25
C ARG A 496 39.30 2.41 4.10
N GLY A 497 39.14 3.70 4.40
CA GLY A 497 39.00 4.75 3.38
C GLY A 497 40.22 4.88 2.47
N ALA A 498 41.43 4.83 3.03
CA ALA A 498 42.67 4.86 2.26
C ALA A 498 42.83 3.64 1.31
N LYS A 499 42.29 2.47 1.68
CA LYS A 499 42.29 1.27 0.82
C LYS A 499 41.28 1.36 -0.35
N GLN A 500 40.20 2.13 -0.22
CA GLN A 500 39.23 2.33 -1.29
C GLN A 500 39.69 3.38 -2.32
N GLU A 501 40.40 4.43 -1.89
CA GLU A 501 41.01 5.42 -2.81
C GLU A 501 42.23 4.87 -3.57
N GLY A 502 42.83 3.77 -3.08
CA GLY A 502 43.96 3.08 -3.72
C GLY A 502 43.61 2.22 -4.94
N LYS A 503 42.35 2.08 -5.33
CA LYS A 503 42.00 1.51 -6.65
C LYS A 503 42.07 2.63 -7.69
N PRO A 504 43.00 2.59 -8.67
CA PRO A 504 43.05 3.62 -9.70
C PRO A 504 41.74 3.60 -10.47
N ARG A 505 40.99 4.71 -10.39
CA ARG A 505 39.95 5.01 -11.38
C ARG A 505 40.66 5.03 -12.73
N LYS A 506 40.47 3.98 -13.54
CA LYS A 506 40.86 3.96 -14.95
C LYS A 506 40.13 5.12 -15.63
N HIS A 507 40.79 6.26 -15.71
CA HIS A 507 40.41 7.31 -16.64
C HIS A 507 40.58 6.75 -18.05
N HIS A 508 39.47 6.37 -18.67
CA HIS A 508 39.41 6.26 -20.12
C HIS A 508 39.68 7.65 -20.70
N ARG A 509 40.95 7.87 -21.08
CA ARG A 509 41.32 8.84 -22.10
C ARG A 509 40.75 8.35 -23.42
N THR A 510 39.56 8.82 -23.79
CA THR A 510 39.18 8.85 -25.20
C THR A 510 39.91 10.03 -25.84
N GLY A 511 40.78 9.67 -26.78
CA GLY A 511 41.63 10.61 -27.52
C GLY A 511 40.82 11.48 -28.46
N ARG A 512 41.27 12.72 -28.57
CA ARG A 512 40.93 13.66 -29.63
C ARG A 512 41.87 13.37 -30.80
N ARG A 513 41.34 12.97 -31.96
CA ARG A 513 41.99 13.12 -33.26
C ARG A 513 40.93 13.44 -34.32
N ARG A 514 41.11 14.64 -34.87
CA ARG A 514 40.57 15.23 -36.12
C ARG A 514 39.05 15.26 -36.30
#